data_AF-A0AA42ZTI0-F1
#
_entry.id   AF-A0AA42ZTI0-F1
#
_cell.length_a   1.000
_cell.length_b   1.000
_cell.length_c   1.000
_cell.angle_alpha   90.00
_cell.angle_beta   90.00
_cell.angle_gamma   90.00
#
_symmetry.space_group_name_H-M   'P 1'
#
loop_
_entity.id
_entity.type
_entity.pdbx_description
1 polymer ?
#
loop_
_entity_poly.entity_id
_entity_poly.type
_entity_poly.pdbx_seq_one_letter_code
_entity_poly.pdbx_strand_id
1 'polypeptide(L)'
;MVIYGLYGFTHGWGRVLTVMSPEGAAAAARYIIAGEDVETNAADGRLPQYFEKRRGALAALVETNGIVMLDKAEWDARKRDLGNGIW
;
A
#
# COMPACT_ATOMS: atom_id res chain seq x y z
N MET A 1 8.04 11.73 1.95
CA MET A 1 8.16 10.36 2.46
C MET A 1 8.09 9.41 1.29
N VAL A 2 8.82 8.31 1.29
CA VAL A 2 8.74 7.33 0.20
C VAL A 2 7.79 6.20 0.62
N ILE A 3 6.79 5.94 -0.21
CA ILE A 3 5.88 4.81 -0.04
C ILE A 3 6.07 3.88 -1.23
N TYR A 4 6.26 2.60 -0.93
CA TYR A 4 6.28 1.54 -1.93
C TYR A 4 4.93 0.83 -1.93
N GLY A 5 4.44 0.48 -3.11
CA GLY A 5 3.16 -0.22 -3.29
C GLY A 5 3.33 -1.51 -4.09
N LEU A 6 2.52 -2.51 -3.77
CA LEU A 6 2.38 -3.74 -4.57
C LEU A 6 0.89 -4.01 -4.79
N TYR A 7 0.51 -4.19 -6.06
CA TYR A 7 -0.82 -4.68 -6.38
C TYR A 7 -0.94 -6.18 -6.10
N GLY A 8 -2.08 -6.57 -5.52
CA GLY A 8 -2.50 -7.95 -5.37
C GLY A 8 -3.96 -8.15 -5.75
N PHE A 9 -4.41 -9.39 -5.64
CA PHE A 9 -5.81 -9.79 -5.83
C PHE A 9 -6.34 -10.46 -4.58
N THR A 10 -7.59 -10.18 -4.24
CA THR A 10 -8.31 -10.86 -3.16
C THR A 10 -9.29 -11.89 -3.74
N HIS A 11 -9.66 -12.90 -2.95
CA HIS A 11 -10.64 -13.93 -3.33
C HIS A 11 -12.05 -13.32 -3.48
N GLY A 12 -12.31 -12.63 -4.59
CA GLY A 12 -13.59 -11.95 -4.81
C GLY A 12 -13.59 -10.79 -5.81
N TRP A 13 -12.58 -10.67 -6.68
CA TRP A 13 -12.49 -9.65 -7.76
C TRP A 13 -11.97 -8.26 -7.36
N GLY A 14 -11.74 -8.00 -6.07
CA GLY A 14 -11.17 -6.73 -5.62
C GLY A 14 -9.65 -6.63 -5.83
N ARG A 15 -9.21 -5.56 -6.49
CA ARG A 15 -7.79 -5.15 -6.48
C ARG A 15 -7.45 -4.68 -5.07
N VAL A 16 -6.31 -5.14 -4.56
CA VAL A 16 -5.74 -4.64 -3.31
C VAL A 16 -4.40 -3.99 -3.59
N LEU A 17 -4.13 -2.88 -2.91
CA LEU A 17 -2.83 -2.23 -2.87
C LEU A 17 -2.26 -2.40 -1.46
N THR A 18 -1.18 -3.15 -1.33
CA THR A 18 -0.42 -3.21 -0.07
C THR A 18 0.71 -2.20 -0.14
N VAL A 19 0.95 -1.46 0.94
CA VAL A 19 2.01 -0.44 0.97
C VAL A 19 2.99 -0.65 2.11
N MET A 20 4.20 -0.13 1.95
CA MET A 20 5.22 -0.06 3.01
C MET A 20 6.02 1.24 2.93
N SER A 21 6.60 1.66 4.05
CA SER A 21 7.46 2.83 4.17
C SER A 21 8.66 2.51 5.06
N PRO A 22 9.86 3.04 4.77
CA PRO A 22 11.02 2.95 5.67
C PRO A 22 10.77 3.50 7.08
N GLU A 23 9.81 4.42 7.21
CA GLU A 23 9.40 5.06 8.46
C GLU A 23 8.33 4.25 9.23
N GLY A 24 7.90 3.10 8.70
CA GLY A 24 6.97 2.16 9.35
C GLY A 24 5.54 2.19 8.82
N ALA A 25 4.76 1.17 9.16
CA ALA A 25 3.39 1.00 8.66
C ALA A 25 2.45 2.13 9.10
N ALA A 26 2.59 2.58 10.36
CA ALA A 26 1.81 3.69 10.90
C ALA A 26 2.11 5.02 10.19
N ALA A 27 3.36 5.24 9.78
CA ALA A 27 3.74 6.43 9.01
C ALA A 27 3.12 6.39 7.60
N ALA A 28 3.20 5.24 6.92
CA ALA A 28 2.52 5.03 5.64
C ALA A 28 1.01 5.29 5.72
N ALA A 29 0.34 4.72 6.73
CA ALA A 29 -1.11 4.88 6.91
C ALA A 29 -1.52 6.34 7.18
N ARG A 30 -0.70 7.11 7.91
CA ARG A 30 -0.97 8.54 8.18
C ARG A 30 -0.75 9.42 6.96
N TYR A 31 0.17 9.04 6.07
CA TYR A 31 0.49 9.83 4.88
C TYR A 31 -0.53 9.63 3.76
N ILE A 32 -1.04 8.42 3.59
CA ILE A 32 -2.02 8.14 2.53
C ILE A 32 -3.39 8.59 2.98
N ILE A 33 -3.95 9.57 2.28
CA ILE A 33 -5.33 10.00 2.47
C ILE A 33 -6.21 9.16 1.54
N ALA A 34 -6.92 8.18 2.11
CA ALA A 34 -7.89 7.39 1.36
C ALA A 34 -9.17 8.22 1.10
N GLY A 35 -9.64 8.22 -0.14
CA GLY A 35 -10.94 8.79 -0.51
C GLY A 35 -12.09 7.82 -0.24
N GLU A 36 -13.34 8.27 -0.41
CA GLU A 36 -14.56 7.48 -0.14
C GLU A 36 -14.62 6.17 -0.94
N ASP A 37 -14.03 6.19 -2.14
CA ASP A 37 -13.94 5.07 -3.09
C ASP A 37 -12.89 4.00 -2.74
N VAL A 38 -12.16 4.20 -1.63
CA VAL A 38 -11.12 3.29 -1.15
C VAL A 38 -11.49 2.83 0.25
N GLU A 39 -11.35 1.54 0.51
CA GLU A 39 -11.37 1.00 1.87
C GLU A 39 -9.94 0.85 2.38
N THR A 40 -9.69 1.27 3.62
CA THR A 40 -8.37 1.11 4.26
C THR A 40 -8.44 0.06 5.36
N ASN A 41 -7.54 -0.91 5.29
CA ASN A 41 -7.29 -1.86 6.37
C ASN A 41 -5.85 -1.65 6.86
N ALA A 42 -5.72 -0.99 8.01
CA ALA A 42 -4.46 -0.83 8.71
C ALA A 42 -4.66 -1.34 10.14
N ALA A 43 -3.82 -2.29 10.55
CA ALA A 43 -3.82 -2.85 11.89
C ALA A 43 -2.38 -2.95 12.38
N ASP A 44 -2.18 -2.86 13.69
CA ASP A 44 -0.84 -2.92 14.29
C ASP A 44 -0.12 -4.21 13.90
N GLY A 45 1.14 -4.07 13.47
CA GLY A 45 1.98 -5.19 13.02
C GLY A 45 1.61 -5.74 11.63
N ARG A 46 0.80 -5.01 10.84
CA ARG A 46 0.49 -5.35 9.45
C ARG A 46 0.71 -4.14 8.56
N LEU A 47 1.18 -4.41 7.34
CA LEU A 47 1.25 -3.38 6.31
C LEU A 47 -0.16 -2.88 5.95
N PRO A 48 -0.33 -1.56 5.74
CA PRO A 48 -1.62 -1.03 5.33
C PRO A 48 -2.02 -1.59 3.97
N GLN A 49 -3.29 -1.93 3.84
CA GLN A 49 -3.91 -2.42 2.62
C GLN A 49 -5.07 -1.52 2.22
N TYR A 50 -5.14 -1.21 0.93
CA TYR A 50 -6.20 -0.39 0.35
C TYR A 50 -6.98 -1.21 -0.67
N PHE A 51 -8.30 -1.20 -0.56
CA PHE A 51 -9.19 -1.97 -1.41
C PHE A 51 -10.01 -1.03 -2.27
N GLU A 52 -10.15 -1.41 -3.54
CA GLU A 52 -10.92 -0.65 -4.51
C GLU A 52 -12.43 -0.88 -4.31
N LYS A 53 -13.20 0.17 -3.98
CA LYS A 53 -14.67 0.12 -4.00
C LYS A 53 -15.24 0.52 -5.36
N ARG A 54 -14.56 1.45 -6.06
CA ARG A 54 -14.88 1.89 -7.41
C ARG A 54 -13.69 1.70 -8.33
N ARG A 55 -13.93 1.13 -9.52
CA ARG A 55 -12.89 0.90 -10.54
C ARG A 55 -12.09 2.19 -10.83
N GLY A 56 -10.77 2.10 -10.75
CA GLY A 56 -9.83 3.18 -10.94
C GLY A 56 -9.41 3.92 -9.66
N ALA A 57 -10.06 3.68 -8.51
CA ALA A 57 -9.79 4.43 -7.29
C ALA A 57 -8.38 4.17 -6.74
N LEU A 58 -7.84 2.96 -6.85
CA LEU A 58 -6.47 2.68 -6.42
C LEU A 58 -5.43 3.31 -7.35
N ALA A 59 -5.70 3.40 -8.65
CA ALA A 59 -4.80 4.09 -9.57
C ALA A 59 -4.71 5.58 -9.25
N ALA A 60 -5.86 6.22 -8.98
CA ALA A 60 -5.90 7.61 -8.52
C ALA A 60 -5.20 7.79 -7.16
N LEU A 61 -5.35 6.85 -6.24
CA LEU A 61 -4.65 6.87 -4.94
C LEU A 61 -3.13 6.81 -5.11
N VAL A 62 -2.64 5.95 -6.01
CA VAL A 62 -1.21 5.82 -6.34
C VAL A 62 -0.66 7.11 -6.91
N GLU A 63 -1.37 7.71 -7.87
CA GLU A 63 -0.96 8.96 -8.50
C GLU A 63 -0.96 10.13 -7.50
N THR A 64 -2.04 10.27 -6.72
CA THR A 64 -2.21 11.36 -5.74
C THR A 64 -1.13 11.34 -4.67
N ASN A 65 -0.72 10.16 -4.21
CA ASN A 65 0.23 10.01 -3.11
C ASN A 65 1.67 9.73 -3.58
N GLY A 66 1.91 9.68 -4.90
CA GLY A 66 3.23 9.39 -5.47
C GLY A 66 3.78 8.03 -5.04
N ILE A 67 2.92 7.01 -4.96
CA ILE A 67 3.31 5.67 -4.50
C ILE A 67 4.20 5.00 -5.55
N VAL A 68 5.39 4.57 -5.14
CA VAL A 68 6.32 3.85 -6.00
C VAL A 68 5.82 2.42 -6.15
N MET A 69 5.21 2.13 -7.29
CA MET A 69 4.70 0.79 -7.59
C MET A 69 5.86 -0.14 -7.92
N LEU A 70 5.89 -1.26 -7.19
CA LEU A 70 6.86 -2.33 -7.35
C LEU A 70 6.17 -3.57 -7.90
N ASP A 71 6.91 -4.36 -8.66
CA ASP A 71 6.55 -5.75 -8.90
C ASP A 71 6.86 -6.62 -7.66
N LYS A 72 6.53 -7.91 -7.73
CA LYS A 72 6.73 -8.83 -6.61
C LYS A 72 8.21 -9.01 -6.24
N ALA A 73 9.10 -9.05 -7.23
CA ALA A 73 10.53 -9.26 -7.01
C ALA A 73 11.18 -8.02 -6.39
N GLU A 74 10.84 -6.83 -6.90
CA GLU A 74 11.25 -5.54 -6.37
C GLU A 74 10.72 -5.33 -4.95
N TRP A 75 9.46 -5.70 -4.70
CA TRP A 75 8.86 -5.65 -3.38
C TRP A 75 9.60 -6.53 -2.37
N ASP A 76 9.91 -7.77 -2.73
CA ASP A 76 10.64 -8.70 -1.86
C ASP A 76 12.07 -8.22 -1.59
N ALA A 77 12.74 -7.68 -2.62
CA ALA A 77 14.05 -7.06 -2.45
C ALA A 77 13.98 -5.89 -1.47
N ARG A 78 13.06 -4.95 -1.71
CA ARG A 78 12.89 -3.75 -0.87
C ARG A 78 12.51 -4.12 0.56
N LYS A 79 11.66 -5.12 0.76
CA LYS A 79 11.29 -5.63 2.07
C LYS A 79 12.47 -6.22 2.83
N ARG A 80 13.39 -6.93 2.14
CA ARG A 80 14.64 -7.42 2.76
C ARG A 80 15.56 -6.27 3.14
N ASP A 81 15.72 -5.28 2.26
CA ASP A 81 16.60 -4.13 2.50
C ASP A 81 16.15 -3.28 3.69
N LEU A 82 14.84 -3.08 3.83
CA LEU A 82 14.27 -2.28 4.93
C LEU A 82 14.08 -3.08 6.23
N GLY A 83 14.10 -4.41 6.16
CA GLY A 83 13.98 -5.29 7.33
C GLY A 83 12.67 -5.12 8.10
N ASN A 84 12.74 -5.20 9.42
CA ASN A 84 11.55 -5.15 10.30
C ASN A 84 11.03 -3.72 10.56
N GLY A 85 11.70 -2.69 10.05
CA GLY A 85 11.32 -1.29 10.27
C GLY A 85 10.08 -0.83 9.50
N ILE A 86 9.51 -1.67 8.63
CA ILE A 86 8.38 -1.33 7.75
C ILE A 86 7.00 -1.67 8.33
N TRP A 87 6.95 -2.36 9.47
CA TRP A 87 5.71 -2.85 10.09
C TRP A 87 5.11 -1.87 11.10
#